data_AF-A0A9R0YNL5-F1
#
_entry.id   AF-A0A9R0YNL5-F1
#
_cell.length_a   1.000
_cell.length_b   1.000
_cell.length_c   1.000
_cell.angle_alpha   90.00
_cell.angle_beta   90.00
_cell.angle_gamma   90.00
#
_symmetry.space_group_name_H-M   'P 1'
#
loop_
_entity.id
_entity.type
_entity.pdbx_description
1 polymer ?
#
loop_
_entity_poly.entity_id
_entity_poly.type
_entity_poly.pdbx_seq_one_letter_code
_entity_poly.pdbx_strand_id
1 'polypeptide(L)'
;MCLVFQDTVNIYTHCPEVSRLAALAGKYKVFLVIGVVERAGYTLYNTVLSFDSLGKYLGKHRKLMPTALERVFWGFGDGSTIPVYDTPLGKIGAVICWENRMPLIRTAMYAKGVQIYCAPTADALPSWQASMTHIALEGGCFVLTANQFCRRKDFPPPPEYTFGGHEEEPSPETAVCPGGSAIISPSGTVLAGPNYEGEALLTADLDLGEIVRAKFDFDVVGHYARPEVLSLTVKTEPKHAVSFTSTVG
;
A
#
# COMPACT_ATOMS: atom_id res chain seq x y z
N MET A 1 4.89 -8.52 7.69
CA MET A 1 6.04 -7.66 7.35
C MET A 1 5.68 -6.88 6.09
N CYS A 2 5.72 -5.54 6.13
CA CYS A 2 5.50 -4.69 4.94
C CYS A 2 6.88 -4.28 4.40
N LEU A 3 7.21 -4.67 3.18
CA LEU A 3 8.49 -4.34 2.54
C LEU A 3 8.24 -3.46 1.30
N VAL A 4 9.17 -2.56 0.98
CA VAL A 4 9.18 -1.84 -0.29
C VAL A 4 10.29 -2.44 -1.15
N PHE A 5 9.95 -2.98 -2.33
CA PHE A 5 10.90 -3.54 -3.27
C PHE A 5 10.94 -2.64 -4.51
N GLN A 6 12.15 -2.28 -4.95
CA GLN A 6 12.34 -1.31 -6.05
C GLN A 6 12.60 -1.96 -7.41
N ASP A 7 12.62 -3.30 -7.52
CA ASP A 7 12.87 -3.97 -8.80
C ASP A 7 11.60 -4.14 -9.64
N THR A 8 11.81 -4.24 -10.97
CA THR A 8 10.73 -4.49 -11.93
C THR A 8 10.33 -5.97 -11.97
N VAL A 9 9.03 -6.24 -11.84
CA VAL A 9 8.43 -7.58 -11.75
C VAL A 9 7.43 -7.79 -12.89
N ASN A 10 7.55 -8.86 -13.66
CA ASN A 10 6.63 -9.19 -14.75
C ASN A 10 5.64 -10.28 -14.31
N ILE A 11 4.40 -9.93 -13.98
CA ILE A 11 3.50 -10.82 -13.21
C ILE A 11 2.70 -11.81 -14.09
N TYR A 12 2.75 -11.70 -15.42
CA TYR A 12 1.85 -12.44 -16.32
C TYR A 12 2.31 -13.84 -16.74
N THR A 13 3.57 -14.20 -16.49
CA THR A 13 4.15 -15.53 -16.72
C THR A 13 5.09 -15.85 -15.57
N HIS A 14 5.26 -17.14 -15.22
CA HIS A 14 6.13 -17.65 -14.14
C HIS A 14 7.28 -16.70 -13.77
N CYS A 15 7.02 -15.80 -12.83
CA CYS A 15 7.91 -14.71 -12.50
C CYS A 15 8.87 -15.21 -11.42
N PRO A 16 10.18 -15.31 -11.70
CA PRO A 16 11.15 -15.81 -10.73
C PRO A 16 11.14 -14.99 -9.43
N GLU A 17 10.93 -13.68 -9.54
CA GLU A 17 10.90 -12.75 -8.42
C GLU A 17 9.68 -13.00 -7.53
N VAL A 18 8.48 -13.14 -8.12
CA VAL A 18 7.25 -13.49 -7.38
C VAL A 18 7.39 -14.86 -6.73
N SER A 19 7.96 -15.83 -7.44
CA SER A 19 8.17 -17.19 -6.92
C SER A 19 9.14 -17.20 -5.74
N ARG A 20 10.19 -16.37 -5.79
CA ARG A 20 11.13 -16.18 -4.69
C ARG A 20 10.45 -15.55 -3.47
N LEU A 21 9.65 -14.51 -3.66
CA LEU A 21 8.90 -13.85 -2.58
C LEU A 21 7.88 -14.79 -1.95
N ALA A 22 7.15 -15.56 -2.76
CA ALA A 22 6.25 -16.63 -2.32
C ALA A 22 6.99 -17.67 -1.47
N ALA A 23 8.13 -18.18 -1.95
CA ALA A 23 8.94 -19.14 -1.21
C ALA A 23 9.45 -18.59 0.13
N LEU A 24 9.84 -17.31 0.18
CA LEU A 24 10.25 -16.64 1.43
C LEU A 24 9.08 -16.53 2.41
N ALA A 25 7.90 -16.11 1.96
CA ALA A 25 6.70 -16.02 2.79
C ALA A 25 6.32 -17.38 3.39
N GLY A 26 6.33 -18.44 2.56
CA GLY A 26 6.04 -19.81 2.98
C GLY A 26 7.10 -20.45 3.88
N LYS A 27 8.38 -20.12 3.68
CA LYS A 27 9.50 -20.58 4.51
C LYS A 27 9.44 -19.99 5.92
N TYR A 28 9.21 -18.68 6.02
CA TYR A 28 9.20 -17.96 7.30
C TYR A 28 7.82 -17.87 7.96
N LYS A 29 6.78 -18.44 7.32
CA LYS A 29 5.40 -18.45 7.83
C LYS A 29 4.86 -17.04 8.09
N VAL A 30 5.16 -16.11 7.18
CA VAL A 30 4.73 -14.70 7.29
C VAL A 30 3.74 -14.34 6.20
N PHE A 31 2.78 -13.49 6.54
CA PHE A 31 2.06 -12.72 5.53
C PHE A 31 2.94 -11.56 5.05
N LEU A 32 3.10 -11.48 3.73
CA LEU A 32 3.99 -10.52 3.08
C LEU A 32 3.17 -9.60 2.18
N VAL A 33 3.24 -8.29 2.46
CA VAL A 33 2.72 -7.23 1.62
C VAL A 33 3.93 -6.45 1.11
N ILE A 34 4.08 -6.34 -0.21
CA ILE A 34 5.30 -5.81 -0.81
C ILE A 34 5.02 -4.94 -2.03
N GLY A 35 5.53 -3.70 -2.00
CA GLY A 35 5.51 -2.81 -3.17
C GLY A 35 6.49 -3.28 -4.24
N VAL A 36 6.10 -3.23 -5.50
CA VAL A 36 6.90 -3.62 -6.68
C VAL A 36 6.61 -2.69 -7.87
N VAL A 37 7.56 -2.65 -8.80
CA VAL A 37 7.37 -2.03 -10.11
C VAL A 37 6.87 -3.10 -11.07
N GLU A 38 5.57 -3.18 -11.35
CA GLU A 38 5.03 -4.20 -12.26
C GLU A 38 5.21 -3.78 -13.73
N ARG A 39 5.65 -4.69 -14.60
CA ARG A 39 5.60 -4.50 -16.06
C ARG A 39 4.52 -5.38 -16.69
N ALA A 40 3.68 -4.79 -17.55
CA ALA A 40 2.73 -5.50 -18.41
C ALA A 40 2.86 -4.99 -19.85
N GLY A 41 3.37 -5.84 -20.75
CA GLY A 41 3.81 -5.37 -22.06
C GLY A 41 4.91 -4.30 -21.91
N TYR A 42 4.69 -3.13 -22.49
CA TYR A 42 5.58 -1.96 -22.36
C TYR A 42 5.08 -0.91 -21.36
N THR A 43 4.06 -1.23 -20.56
CA THR A 43 3.52 -0.34 -19.54
C THR A 43 4.03 -0.75 -18.15
N LEU A 44 4.46 0.23 -17.36
CA LEU A 44 4.85 0.03 -15.97
C LEU A 44 3.69 0.41 -15.04
N TYR A 45 3.54 -0.28 -13.91
CA TYR A 45 2.52 -0.02 -12.89
C TYR A 45 3.13 -0.01 -11.49
N ASN A 46 2.77 0.99 -10.69
CA ASN A 46 3.05 0.99 -9.26
C ASN A 46 2.09 0.01 -8.59
N THR A 47 2.62 -1.07 -8.00
CA THR A 47 1.81 -2.22 -7.60
C THR A 47 2.24 -2.71 -6.22
N VAL A 48 1.29 -3.20 -5.43
CA VAL A 48 1.56 -3.95 -4.20
C VAL A 48 1.09 -5.40 -4.37
N LEU A 49 1.92 -6.35 -3.97
CA LEU A 49 1.64 -7.79 -3.99
C LEU A 49 1.35 -8.29 -2.58
N SER A 50 0.50 -9.31 -2.47
CA SER A 50 0.19 -9.96 -1.19
C SER A 50 0.40 -11.47 -1.28
N PHE A 51 1.03 -12.03 -0.25
CA PHE A 51 1.30 -13.46 -0.10
C PHE A 51 0.88 -13.94 1.29
N ASP A 52 0.38 -15.17 1.38
CA ASP A 52 0.08 -15.81 2.67
C ASP A 52 1.29 -16.52 3.31
N SER A 53 1.10 -16.96 4.55
CA SER A 53 2.10 -17.71 5.33
C SER A 53 2.41 -19.12 4.79
N LEU A 54 1.67 -19.61 3.80
CA LEU A 54 1.96 -20.85 3.08
C LEU A 54 2.76 -20.59 1.78
N GLY A 55 3.03 -19.32 1.46
CA GLY A 55 3.70 -18.92 0.24
C GLY A 55 2.79 -18.83 -0.98
N LYS A 56 1.47 -18.80 -0.78
CA LYS A 56 0.52 -18.60 -1.88
C LYS A 56 0.44 -17.12 -2.26
N TYR A 57 0.50 -16.83 -3.54
CA TYR A 57 0.18 -15.50 -4.07
C TYR A 57 -1.33 -15.25 -3.97
N LEU A 58 -1.72 -14.22 -3.22
CA LEU A 58 -3.11 -13.85 -3.00
C LEU A 58 -3.64 -12.90 -4.07
N GLY A 59 -2.76 -12.05 -4.62
CA GLY A 59 -3.09 -11.10 -5.67
C GLY A 59 -2.30 -9.80 -5.53
N LYS A 60 -2.82 -8.78 -6.21
CA LYS A 60 -2.18 -7.47 -6.32
C LYS A 60 -3.18 -6.32 -6.27
N HIS A 61 -2.67 -5.14 -5.94
CA HIS A 61 -3.34 -3.86 -6.12
C HIS A 61 -2.44 -2.93 -6.92
N ARG A 62 -2.95 -2.39 -8.04
CA ARG A 62 -2.27 -1.37 -8.84
C ARG A 62 -2.77 0.01 -8.41
N LYS A 63 -1.85 0.94 -8.20
CA LYS A 63 -2.16 2.34 -7.86
C LYS A 63 -3.14 2.90 -8.88
N LEU A 64 -4.32 3.34 -8.42
CA LEU A 64 -5.39 3.84 -9.29
C LEU A 64 -4.94 5.09 -10.06
N MET A 65 -4.29 6.02 -9.37
CA MET A 65 -3.86 7.29 -9.94
C MET A 65 -2.44 7.68 -9.48
N PRO A 66 -1.44 7.63 -10.36
CA PRO A 66 -0.11 8.16 -10.12
C PRO A 66 -0.12 9.69 -9.85
N THR A 67 0.78 10.13 -8.98
CA THR A 67 0.88 11.50 -8.46
C THR A 67 1.80 12.37 -9.32
N ALA A 68 1.27 13.44 -9.91
CA ALA A 68 2.07 14.43 -10.65
C ALA A 68 2.98 13.79 -11.73
N LEU A 69 4.31 13.97 -11.63
CA LEU A 69 5.29 13.49 -12.62
C LEU A 69 5.31 11.96 -12.76
N GLU A 70 4.85 11.23 -11.76
CA GLU A 70 4.64 9.78 -11.81
C GLU A 70 3.78 9.36 -13.03
N ARG A 71 2.87 10.22 -13.49
CA ARG A 71 2.00 9.96 -14.65
C ARG A 71 2.74 9.84 -15.98
N VAL A 72 3.99 10.26 -16.04
CA VAL A 72 4.81 10.15 -17.25
C VAL A 72 5.26 8.71 -17.51
N PHE A 73 5.36 7.89 -16.46
CA PHE A 73 5.92 6.53 -16.57
C PHE A 73 5.03 5.42 -16.01
N TRP A 74 4.06 5.72 -15.14
CA TRP A 74 3.11 4.73 -14.65
C TRP A 74 1.80 4.70 -15.44
N GLY A 75 1.27 3.50 -15.66
CA GLY A 75 -0.11 3.27 -16.05
C GLY A 75 -1.08 3.39 -14.88
N PHE A 76 -2.37 3.59 -15.21
CA PHE A 76 -3.46 3.70 -14.24
C PHE A 76 -3.98 2.31 -13.83
N GLY A 77 -4.18 2.10 -12.52
CA GLY A 77 -4.92 0.96 -12.00
C GLY A 77 -6.42 1.07 -12.25
N ASP A 78 -7.14 -0.06 -12.13
CA ASP A 78 -8.59 -0.10 -12.23
C ASP A 78 -9.23 -0.71 -10.96
N GLY A 79 -10.57 -0.64 -10.89
CA GLY A 79 -11.34 -1.10 -9.74
C GLY A 79 -11.31 -2.61 -9.50
N SER A 80 -10.81 -3.41 -10.44
CA SER A 80 -10.68 -4.87 -10.27
C SER A 80 -9.55 -5.27 -9.32
N THR A 81 -8.65 -4.34 -9.03
CA THR A 81 -7.46 -4.57 -8.20
C THR A 81 -7.56 -3.92 -6.82
N ILE A 82 -8.74 -3.86 -6.21
CA ILE A 82 -8.94 -3.32 -4.84
C ILE A 82 -9.33 -4.46 -3.88
N PRO A 83 -8.41 -5.38 -3.53
CA PRO A 83 -8.70 -6.53 -2.69
C PRO A 83 -8.61 -6.22 -1.19
N VAL A 84 -9.39 -6.96 -0.41
CA VAL A 84 -9.14 -7.20 1.02
C VAL A 84 -9.12 -8.72 1.19
N TYR A 85 -8.03 -9.23 1.74
CA TYR A 85 -7.81 -10.67 1.89
C TYR A 85 -8.29 -11.12 3.26
N ASP A 86 -9.18 -12.11 3.29
CA ASP A 86 -9.60 -12.77 4.52
C ASP A 86 -8.56 -13.81 4.92
N THR A 87 -7.95 -13.64 6.08
CA THR A 87 -6.83 -14.48 6.54
C THR A 87 -7.05 -14.90 8.00
N PRO A 88 -6.37 -15.96 8.48
CA PRO A 88 -6.39 -16.31 9.91
C PRO A 88 -5.91 -15.20 10.84
N LEU A 89 -5.20 -14.17 10.33
CA LEU A 89 -4.75 -13.00 11.09
C LEU A 89 -5.73 -11.81 11.03
N GLY A 90 -6.89 -11.99 10.40
CA GLY A 90 -7.84 -10.92 10.10
C GLY A 90 -7.80 -10.48 8.64
N LYS A 91 -8.59 -9.45 8.33
CA LYS A 91 -8.77 -8.94 6.96
C LYS A 91 -7.72 -7.89 6.61
N ILE A 92 -6.84 -8.20 5.66
CA ILE A 92 -5.68 -7.37 5.28
C ILE A 92 -5.90 -6.71 3.93
N GLY A 93 -5.68 -5.40 3.84
CA GLY A 93 -5.77 -4.63 2.61
C GLY A 93 -4.62 -3.63 2.47
N ALA A 94 -4.37 -3.14 1.26
CA ALA A 94 -3.30 -2.18 1.00
C ALA A 94 -3.75 -1.04 0.06
N VAL A 95 -3.30 0.19 0.34
CA VAL A 95 -3.61 1.39 -0.44
C VAL A 95 -2.36 2.27 -0.55
N ILE A 96 -1.99 2.68 -1.77
CA ILE A 96 -0.64 3.18 -2.04
C ILE A 96 -0.57 4.70 -1.94
N CYS A 97 0.32 5.21 -1.10
CA CYS A 97 0.72 6.63 -1.03
C CYS A 97 -0.51 7.56 -0.99
N TRP A 98 -0.66 8.48 -1.94
CA TRP A 98 -1.74 9.48 -1.95
C TRP A 98 -3.13 8.95 -2.31
N GLU A 99 -3.29 7.67 -2.67
CA GLU A 99 -4.62 7.05 -2.72
C GLU A 99 -5.31 7.07 -1.35
N ASN A 100 -4.52 7.12 -0.28
CA ASN A 100 -5.03 7.30 1.09
C ASN A 100 -5.74 8.64 1.30
N ARG A 101 -5.57 9.62 0.40
CA ARG A 101 -6.32 10.88 0.42
C ARG A 101 -7.65 10.78 -0.33
N MET A 102 -7.88 9.72 -1.11
CA MET A 102 -9.12 9.53 -1.86
C MET A 102 -10.18 8.92 -0.92
N PRO A 103 -11.23 9.66 -0.53
CA PRO A 103 -12.20 9.14 0.43
C PRO A 103 -12.94 7.90 -0.09
N LEU A 104 -13.27 7.85 -1.38
CA LEU A 104 -14.07 6.77 -1.96
C LEU A 104 -13.36 5.41 -1.96
N ILE A 105 -12.04 5.35 -2.20
CA ILE A 105 -11.31 4.07 -2.12
C ILE A 105 -11.22 3.61 -0.67
N ARG A 106 -11.01 4.53 0.29
CA ARG A 106 -11.00 4.20 1.71
C ARG A 106 -12.36 3.65 2.16
N THR A 107 -13.46 4.31 1.80
CA THR A 107 -14.81 3.80 2.05
C THR A 107 -15.03 2.42 1.43
N ALA A 108 -14.54 2.17 0.22
CA ALA A 108 -14.62 0.84 -0.41
C ALA A 108 -13.82 -0.22 0.37
N MET A 109 -12.65 0.12 0.91
CA MET A 109 -11.85 -0.78 1.76
C MET A 109 -12.53 -1.05 3.09
N TYR A 110 -13.15 -0.04 3.71
CA TYR A 110 -13.94 -0.19 4.94
C TYR A 110 -15.16 -1.08 4.71
N ALA A 111 -15.88 -0.90 3.60
CA ALA A 111 -17.02 -1.73 3.23
C ALA A 111 -16.64 -3.21 2.99
N LYS A 112 -15.38 -3.47 2.61
CA LYS A 112 -14.81 -4.82 2.52
C LYS A 112 -14.31 -5.37 3.87
N GLY A 113 -14.41 -4.58 4.94
CA GLY A 113 -14.08 -4.99 6.30
C GLY A 113 -12.58 -5.01 6.61
N VAL A 114 -11.77 -4.17 6.00
CA VAL A 114 -10.32 -4.11 6.30
C VAL A 114 -10.06 -3.88 7.80
N GLN A 115 -9.21 -4.71 8.39
CA GLN A 115 -8.83 -4.68 9.81
C GLN A 115 -7.37 -4.29 9.99
N ILE A 116 -6.51 -4.75 9.09
CA ILE A 116 -5.10 -4.38 8.99
C ILE A 116 -4.91 -3.65 7.66
N TYR A 117 -4.64 -2.37 7.74
CA TYR A 117 -4.56 -1.44 6.63
C TYR A 117 -3.09 -1.09 6.35
N CYS A 118 -2.54 -1.65 5.28
CA CYS A 118 -1.17 -1.39 4.85
C CYS A 118 -1.11 -0.16 3.94
N ALA A 119 -0.31 0.84 4.34
CA ALA A 119 -0.17 2.10 3.61
C ALA A 119 1.30 2.36 3.22
N PRO A 120 1.85 1.65 2.22
CA PRO A 120 3.19 1.95 1.70
C PRO A 120 3.20 3.35 1.07
N THR A 121 4.28 4.11 1.29
CA THR A 121 4.38 5.50 0.84
C THR A 121 5.83 5.88 0.49
N ALA A 122 5.96 6.98 -0.25
CA ALA A 122 7.21 7.71 -0.44
C ALA A 122 7.09 9.17 0.08
N ASP A 123 5.97 9.52 0.72
CA ASP A 123 5.72 10.83 1.33
C ASP A 123 6.20 10.83 2.79
N ALA A 124 7.25 11.60 3.07
CA ALA A 124 7.83 11.73 4.40
C ALA A 124 7.41 13.04 5.12
N LEU A 125 6.44 13.78 4.58
CA LEU A 125 5.98 15.03 5.19
C LEU A 125 5.30 14.76 6.54
N PRO A 126 5.43 15.67 7.53
CA PRO A 126 4.73 15.52 8.83
C PRO A 126 3.22 15.31 8.70
N SER A 127 2.59 15.88 7.67
CA SER A 127 1.17 15.70 7.37
C SER A 127 0.78 14.24 7.12
N TRP A 128 1.71 13.38 6.72
CA TRP A 128 1.46 11.96 6.50
C TRP A 128 1.04 11.25 7.80
N GLN A 129 1.74 11.52 8.92
CA GLN A 129 1.42 10.90 10.22
C GLN A 129 0.03 11.30 10.70
N ALA A 130 -0.32 12.58 10.57
CA ALA A 130 -1.65 13.08 10.89
C ALA A 130 -2.72 12.40 10.04
N SER A 131 -2.45 12.21 8.74
CA SER A 131 -3.38 11.52 7.83
C SER A 131 -3.55 10.05 8.18
N MET A 132 -2.48 9.32 8.52
CA MET A 132 -2.56 7.90 8.90
C MET A 132 -3.29 7.72 10.23
N THR A 133 -3.08 8.63 11.19
CA THR A 133 -3.83 8.66 12.46
C THR A 133 -5.33 8.85 12.21
N HIS A 134 -5.69 9.79 11.32
CA HIS A 134 -7.08 10.00 10.94
C HIS A 134 -7.70 8.74 10.30
N ILE A 135 -6.99 8.07 9.39
CA ILE A 135 -7.48 6.84 8.75
C ILE A 135 -7.69 5.71 9.76
N ALA A 136 -6.80 5.58 10.76
CA ALA A 136 -6.93 4.58 11.83
C ALA A 136 -8.23 4.82 12.64
N LEU A 137 -8.49 6.07 13.01
CA LEU A 137 -9.70 6.49 13.72
C LEU A 137 -10.96 6.34 12.87
N GLU A 138 -10.94 6.80 11.62
CA GLU A 138 -12.08 6.75 10.70
C GLU A 138 -12.47 5.32 10.33
N GLY A 139 -11.49 4.46 10.07
CA GLY A 139 -11.72 3.07 9.72
C GLY A 139 -11.99 2.15 10.91
N GLY A 140 -11.49 2.53 12.10
CA GLY A 140 -11.40 1.64 13.25
C GLY A 140 -10.49 0.44 12.98
N CYS A 141 -9.36 0.65 12.29
CA CYS A 141 -8.44 -0.41 11.85
C CYS A 141 -6.99 -0.10 12.24
N PHE A 142 -6.16 -1.13 12.31
CA PHE A 142 -4.72 -0.94 12.50
C PHE A 142 -4.10 -0.41 11.21
N VAL A 143 -3.41 0.73 11.27
CA VAL A 143 -2.71 1.30 10.12
C VAL A 143 -1.22 1.00 10.24
N LEU A 144 -0.68 0.31 9.24
CA LEU A 144 0.74 -0.02 9.12
C LEU A 144 1.28 0.76 7.92
N THR A 145 1.99 1.85 8.17
CA THR A 145 2.60 2.67 7.11
C THR A 145 4.10 2.42 7.02
N ALA A 146 4.59 2.27 5.79
CA ALA A 146 5.98 1.98 5.49
C ALA A 146 6.52 2.97 4.46
N ASN A 147 7.59 3.67 4.81
CA ASN A 147 8.38 4.53 3.93
C ASN A 147 9.84 4.09 3.97
N GLN A 148 10.54 4.28 2.85
CA GLN A 148 11.96 3.99 2.72
C GLN A 148 12.81 5.08 3.37
N PHE A 149 13.97 4.69 3.90
CA PHE A 149 15.03 5.62 4.26
C PHE A 149 16.11 5.55 3.17
N CYS A 150 16.43 6.68 2.55
CA CYS A 150 17.55 6.76 1.61
C CYS A 150 18.24 8.12 1.67
N ARG A 151 19.53 8.09 1.40
CA ARG A 151 20.44 9.23 1.33
C ARG A 151 20.80 9.53 -0.12
N ARG A 152 21.33 10.73 -0.35
CA ARG A 152 21.80 11.14 -1.66
C ARG A 152 22.77 10.13 -2.29
N LYS A 153 23.69 9.57 -1.51
CA LYS A 153 24.69 8.59 -1.99
C LYS A 153 24.09 7.27 -2.52
N ASP A 154 22.82 7.00 -2.23
CA ASP A 154 22.14 5.78 -2.68
C ASP A 154 21.60 5.91 -4.12
N PHE A 155 21.73 7.09 -4.73
CA PHE A 155 21.32 7.39 -6.10
C PHE A 155 22.55 7.64 -7.00
N PRO A 156 22.43 7.45 -8.34
CA PRO A 156 23.52 7.75 -9.27
C PRO A 156 24.12 9.15 -9.07
N PRO A 157 25.44 9.31 -9.23
CA PRO A 157 26.07 10.63 -9.12
C PRO A 157 25.67 11.53 -10.31
N PRO A 158 25.84 12.85 -10.21
CA PRO A 158 25.68 13.74 -11.35
C PRO A 158 26.71 13.39 -12.45
N PRO A 159 26.37 13.57 -13.75
CA PRO A 159 25.13 14.14 -14.27
C PRO A 159 24.00 13.10 -14.50
N GLU A 160 24.21 11.83 -14.15
CA GLU A 160 23.25 10.75 -14.43
C GLU A 160 21.92 10.95 -13.67
N TYR A 161 22.01 11.50 -12.45
CA TYR A 161 20.86 11.89 -11.66
C TYR A 161 21.17 13.12 -10.80
N THR A 162 20.28 14.11 -10.86
CA THR A 162 20.34 15.33 -10.05
C THR A 162 19.00 15.55 -9.36
N PHE A 163 19.01 15.89 -8.08
CA PHE A 163 17.78 16.17 -7.34
C PHE A 163 17.26 17.56 -7.72
N GLY A 164 16.14 17.60 -8.43
CA GLY A 164 15.47 18.86 -8.76
C GLY A 164 14.97 19.60 -7.53
N GLY A 165 14.97 20.93 -7.56
CA GLY A 165 14.44 21.77 -6.47
C GLY A 165 15.47 22.19 -5.41
N HIS A 166 16.75 21.86 -5.60
CA HIS A 166 17.86 22.39 -4.79
C HIS A 166 18.74 23.33 -5.64
N GLU A 167 19.20 24.44 -5.06
CA GLU A 167 20.13 25.37 -5.72
C GLU A 167 21.52 24.74 -5.92
N GLU A 168 21.91 23.84 -5.00
CA GLU A 168 23.16 23.09 -5.01
C GLU A 168 22.89 21.59 -4.82
N GLU A 169 23.83 20.76 -5.30
CA GLU A 169 23.72 19.32 -5.15
C GLU A 169 23.78 18.93 -3.65
N PRO A 170 22.80 18.14 -3.15
CA PRO A 170 22.82 17.72 -1.76
C PRO A 170 24.09 16.95 -1.40
N SER A 171 24.55 17.08 -0.15
CA SER A 171 25.66 16.27 0.34
C SER A 171 25.34 14.77 0.26
N PRO A 172 26.33 13.87 0.07
CA PRO A 172 26.09 12.42 -0.02
C PRO A 172 25.33 11.82 1.18
N GLU A 173 25.48 12.40 2.38
CA GLU A 173 24.82 11.94 3.60
C GLU A 173 23.42 12.52 3.82
N THR A 174 23.00 13.50 3.01
CA THR A 174 21.68 14.11 3.10
C THR A 174 20.60 13.06 2.89
N ALA A 175 19.70 12.89 3.86
CA ALA A 175 18.51 12.06 3.71
C ALA A 175 17.56 12.70 2.70
N VAL A 176 17.27 11.99 1.61
CA VAL A 176 16.37 12.43 0.53
C VAL A 176 14.99 11.79 0.66
N CYS A 177 14.89 10.63 1.32
CA CYS A 177 13.67 10.13 1.92
C CYS A 177 14.00 9.75 3.36
N PRO A 178 13.57 10.51 4.38
CA PRO A 178 13.94 10.26 5.77
C PRO A 178 13.11 9.16 6.45
N GLY A 179 12.31 8.39 5.72
CA GLY A 179 11.44 7.36 6.30
C GLY A 179 10.17 7.93 6.93
N GLY A 180 9.93 7.63 8.20
CA GLY A 180 8.68 7.95 8.91
C GLY A 180 7.67 6.79 8.97
N SER A 181 8.13 5.55 8.88
CA SER A 181 7.28 4.37 9.05
C SER A 181 6.69 4.32 10.46
N ALA A 182 5.44 3.86 10.61
CA ALA A 182 4.74 3.78 11.88
C ALA A 182 3.65 2.69 11.89
N ILE A 183 3.28 2.25 13.10
CA ILE A 183 2.15 1.34 13.37
C ILE A 183 1.19 2.06 14.31
N ILE A 184 -0.08 2.17 13.92
CA ILE A 184 -1.10 2.95 14.62
C ILE A 184 -2.29 2.05 14.92
N SER A 185 -2.76 2.06 16.17
CA SER A 185 -3.94 1.32 16.62
C SER A 185 -5.25 1.97 16.12
N PRO A 186 -6.38 1.24 16.12
CA PRO A 186 -7.71 1.80 15.84
C PRO A 186 -8.09 3.03 16.68
N SER A 187 -7.50 3.16 17.88
CA SER A 187 -7.71 4.31 18.77
C SER A 187 -6.90 5.55 18.40
N GLY A 188 -6.06 5.47 17.35
CA GLY A 188 -5.12 6.52 16.97
C GLY A 188 -3.82 6.52 17.78
N THR A 189 -3.67 5.62 18.77
CA THR A 189 -2.41 5.47 19.51
C THR A 189 -1.32 4.89 18.62
N VAL A 190 -0.16 5.54 18.56
CA VAL A 190 1.03 5.05 17.85
C VAL A 190 1.69 3.96 18.68
N LEU A 191 1.76 2.74 18.13
CA LEU A 191 2.33 1.55 18.78
C LEU A 191 3.83 1.41 18.50
N ALA A 192 4.28 1.86 17.33
CA ALA A 192 5.69 1.89 16.94
C ALA A 192 5.96 3.02 15.93
N GLY A 193 7.13 3.65 16.03
CA GLY A 193 7.50 4.81 15.19
C GLY A 193 6.88 6.13 15.67
N PRO A 194 6.83 7.17 14.82
CA PRO A 194 7.44 7.23 13.50
C PRO A 194 8.97 7.22 13.58
N ASN A 195 9.64 6.36 12.80
CA ASN A 195 11.10 6.33 12.76
C ASN A 195 11.66 7.20 11.62
N TYR A 196 12.45 8.21 12.00
CA TYR A 196 13.18 9.08 11.07
C TYR A 196 14.71 8.90 11.15
N GLU A 197 15.18 8.00 12.02
CA GLU A 197 16.58 7.78 12.33
C GLU A 197 17.12 6.54 11.61
N GLY A 198 17.17 6.60 10.28
CA GLY A 198 17.74 5.53 9.46
C GLY A 198 16.82 4.32 9.25
N GLU A 199 17.40 3.24 8.72
CA GLU A 199 16.69 2.00 8.45
C GLU A 199 16.44 1.21 9.74
N ALA A 200 15.20 0.71 9.91
CA ALA A 200 14.83 -0.10 11.06
C ALA A 200 13.69 -1.09 10.73
N LEU A 201 13.59 -2.14 11.54
CA LEU A 201 12.41 -3.01 11.61
C LEU A 201 11.48 -2.53 12.72
N LEU A 202 10.26 -2.11 12.39
CA LEU A 202 9.23 -1.77 13.36
C LEU A 202 8.34 -2.98 13.66
N THR A 203 8.10 -3.23 14.94
CA THR A 203 7.28 -4.36 15.43
C THR A 203 6.32 -3.90 16.52
N ALA A 204 5.11 -4.45 16.52
CA ALA A 204 4.13 -4.28 17.59
C ALA A 204 3.18 -5.48 17.59
N ASP A 205 2.64 -5.82 18.76
CA ASP A 205 1.56 -6.80 18.90
C ASP A 205 0.21 -6.11 18.67
N LEU A 206 -0.67 -6.75 17.89
CA LEU A 206 -1.97 -6.18 17.52
C LEU A 206 -3.11 -6.98 18.17
N ASP A 207 -3.82 -6.38 19.12
CA ASP A 207 -5.06 -6.94 19.67
C ASP A 207 -6.24 -6.60 18.75
N LEU A 208 -6.68 -7.57 17.94
CA LEU A 208 -7.82 -7.38 17.05
C LEU A 208 -9.14 -7.10 17.79
N GLY A 209 -9.22 -7.37 19.10
CA GLY A 209 -10.35 -6.98 19.94
C GLY A 209 -10.48 -5.45 20.11
N GLU A 210 -9.42 -4.67 19.88
CA GLU A 210 -9.49 -3.20 19.85
C GLU A 210 -10.38 -2.68 18.73
N ILE A 211 -10.49 -3.40 17.61
CA ILE A 211 -11.34 -2.99 16.48
C ILE A 211 -12.80 -2.95 16.89
N VAL A 212 -13.27 -3.96 17.62
CA VAL A 212 -14.66 -4.03 18.12
C VAL A 212 -14.93 -2.86 19.08
N ARG A 213 -13.97 -2.55 19.96
CA ARG A 213 -14.06 -1.43 20.89
C ARG A 213 -14.09 -0.08 20.17
N ALA A 214 -13.25 0.12 19.17
CA ALA A 214 -13.25 1.36 18.38
C ALA A 214 -14.55 1.55 17.57
N LYS A 215 -15.07 0.46 16.99
CA LYS A 215 -16.31 0.50 16.19
C LYS A 215 -17.58 0.65 17.01
N PHE A 216 -17.52 0.44 18.33
CA PHE A 216 -18.62 0.74 19.23
C PHE A 216 -19.02 2.22 19.14
N ASP A 217 -18.03 3.12 19.21
CA ASP A 217 -18.28 4.56 19.12
C ASP A 217 -18.58 4.99 17.68
N PHE A 218 -17.83 4.47 16.69
CA PHE A 218 -17.96 4.89 15.29
C PHE A 218 -17.70 3.75 14.28
N ASP A 219 -18.72 3.41 13.49
CA ASP A 219 -18.58 2.50 12.34
C ASP A 219 -19.05 3.15 11.04
N VAL A 220 -18.10 3.65 10.25
CA VAL A 220 -18.30 4.49 9.06
C VAL A 220 -19.17 3.87 7.97
N VAL A 221 -19.16 2.54 7.84
CA VAL A 221 -19.98 1.78 6.88
C VAL A 221 -21.07 0.95 7.55
N GLY A 222 -21.17 1.03 8.88
CA GLY A 222 -22.16 0.34 9.70
C GLY A 222 -23.19 1.32 10.25
N HIS A 223 -23.30 1.40 11.58
CA HIS A 223 -24.36 2.15 12.26
C HIS A 223 -24.30 3.67 12.08
N TYR A 224 -23.14 4.23 11.71
CA TYR A 224 -23.00 5.66 11.41
C TYR A 224 -23.37 6.00 9.96
N ALA A 225 -23.48 5.00 9.08
CA ALA A 225 -23.83 5.21 7.69
C ALA A 225 -25.32 5.55 7.53
N ARG A 226 -25.63 6.43 6.56
CA ARG A 226 -27.00 6.86 6.21
C ARG A 226 -27.35 6.45 4.77
N PRO A 227 -27.55 5.14 4.50
CA PRO A 227 -27.74 4.61 3.14
C PRO A 227 -28.99 5.15 2.41
N GLU A 228 -29.97 5.64 3.16
CA GLU A 228 -31.15 6.33 2.63
C GLU A 228 -30.85 7.75 2.12
N VAL A 229 -29.69 8.32 2.47
CA VAL A 229 -29.24 9.66 2.05
C VAL A 229 -28.07 9.59 1.07
N LEU A 230 -27.06 8.77 1.37
CA LEU A 230 -25.83 8.65 0.58
C LEU A 230 -25.55 7.19 0.24
N SER A 231 -25.16 6.92 -1.01
CA SER A 231 -24.74 5.60 -1.46
C SER A 231 -23.49 5.67 -2.34
N LEU A 232 -22.71 4.60 -2.33
CA LEU A 232 -21.50 4.44 -3.16
C LEU A 232 -21.55 3.10 -3.90
N THR A 233 -21.46 3.14 -5.23
CA THR A 233 -21.35 1.96 -6.08
C THR A 233 -19.96 1.90 -6.70
N VAL A 234 -19.24 0.80 -6.49
CA VAL A 234 -17.88 0.59 -6.98
C VAL A 234 -17.90 -0.36 -8.18
N LYS A 235 -17.32 0.06 -9.30
CA LYS A 235 -17.15 -0.80 -10.49
C LYS A 235 -15.86 -1.59 -10.36
N THR A 236 -15.97 -2.91 -10.18
CA THR A 236 -14.82 -3.80 -9.91
C THR A 236 -14.47 -4.73 -11.08
N GLU A 237 -15.07 -4.52 -12.24
CA GLU A 237 -14.76 -5.32 -13.43
C GLU A 237 -13.44 -4.85 -14.06
N PRO A 238 -12.58 -5.77 -14.52
CA PRO A 238 -11.40 -5.40 -15.29
C PRO A 238 -11.84 -4.77 -16.61
N LYS A 239 -11.19 -3.67 -17.01
CA LYS A 239 -11.47 -3.00 -18.29
C LYS A 239 -10.29 -3.19 -19.25
N HIS A 240 -10.50 -4.05 -20.24
CA HIS A 240 -9.53 -4.30 -21.30
C HIS A 240 -9.84 -3.44 -22.53
N ALA A 241 -8.79 -2.96 -23.22
CA ALA A 241 -8.95 -2.20 -24.45
C ALA A 241 -9.50 -3.05 -25.61
N VAL A 242 -9.20 -4.35 -25.61
CA VAL A 242 -9.64 -5.32 -26.63
C VAL A 242 -10.08 -6.60 -25.93
N SER A 243 -11.23 -7.14 -26.32
CA SER A 243 -11.75 -8.43 -25.87
C SER A 243 -11.92 -9.33 -27.09
N PHE A 244 -11.31 -10.51 -27.06
CA PHE A 244 -11.46 -11.51 -28.13
C PHE A 244 -12.58 -12.48 -27.76
N THR A 245 -13.52 -12.69 -28.69
CA THR A 245 -14.56 -13.71 -28.55
C THR A 245 -14.35 -14.75 -29.64
N SER A 246 -14.08 -16.01 -29.26
CA SER A 246 -14.07 -17.13 -30.20
C SER A 246 -15.43 -17.82 -30.18
N THR A 247 -16.05 -18.02 -31.34
CA THR A 247 -17.10 -19.03 -31.48
C THR A 247 -16.45 -20.40 -31.34
N VAL A 248 -16.81 -21.13 -30.27
CA VAL A 248 -16.46 -22.55 -30.13
C VAL A 248 -17.13 -23.29 -31.29
N GLY A 249 -16.33 -23.88 -32.17
CA GLY A 249 -16.76 -24.88 -33.14
C GLY A 249 -16.65 -26.27 -32.55
#